data_AF-A0A8T5S8K5-F1
#
_entry.id   AF-A0A8T5S8K5-F1
#
_cell.length_a   1.000
_cell.length_b   1.000
_cell.length_c   1.000
_cell.angle_alpha   90.00
_cell.angle_beta   90.00
_cell.angle_gamma   90.00
#
_symmetry.space_group_name_H-M   'P 1'
#
loop_
_entity.id
_entity.type
_entity.pdbx_description
1 polymer ?
#
loop_
_entity_poly.entity_id
_entity_poly.type
_entity_poly.pdbx_seq_one_letter_code
_entity_poly.pdbx_strand_id
1 'polypeptide(L)'
;MPESSTILNDLNKVFIPCRTVLEMEALTSLFLEYYNYDDIKNLPTTQTTSHELTEKFRVVDCEPLERIIEYFIDVVVSKLKPIVMYERDHHDRVRMGNVGAYAKTRTCLYFALHRLKLKFLIIKKFMDHFKEANYKLHISEEQENLGAHTFLSAFYQNYYNKNKMNLKLTLASKRISERVSELMDTSNTITNKDIINAVTFKKFLDDRNRIKFIMKEIKASLFVCKVMFAKMDVFNPFMVAKEAMIDAEEIMISQDFIPELIPAISRCYSDKTRKHLEDCFLAYNFMMKRVLEGINFSIETASGGQINLDLDGMIYETGNIFKL
;
A
#
# COMPACT_ATOMS: atom_id res chain seq x y z
N MET A 1 -12.77 9.91 19.06
CA MET A 1 -12.52 8.90 20.13
C MET A 1 -11.04 8.87 20.43
N PRO A 2 -10.62 8.73 21.70
CA PRO A 2 -9.19 8.70 22.05
C PRO A 2 -8.54 7.48 21.38
N GLU A 3 -7.41 7.73 20.71
CA GLU A 3 -6.56 6.70 20.12
C GLU A 3 -6.16 5.70 21.21
N SER A 4 -6.42 4.41 20.98
CA SER A 4 -6.09 3.36 21.94
C SER A 4 -4.59 3.42 22.26
N SER A 5 -4.25 3.63 23.52
CA SER A 5 -2.86 3.75 24.02
C SER A 5 -2.01 2.51 23.74
N THR A 6 -2.64 1.36 23.53
CA THR A 6 -1.99 0.09 23.15
C THR A 6 -1.44 0.14 21.73
N ILE A 7 -2.18 0.75 20.79
CA ILE A 7 -1.81 0.89 19.37
C ILE A 7 -0.56 1.76 19.22
N LEU A 8 -0.53 2.87 19.95
CA LEU A 8 0.63 3.74 20.03
C LEU A 8 1.83 2.96 20.58
N ASN A 9 1.67 2.09 21.57
CA ASN A 9 2.80 1.36 22.16
C ASN A 9 3.41 0.28 21.25
N ASP A 10 2.63 -0.39 20.40
CA ASP A 10 3.15 -1.39 19.46
C ASP A 10 3.72 -0.76 18.19
N LEU A 11 3.08 0.30 17.68
CA LEU A 11 3.61 1.08 16.55
C LEU A 11 4.88 1.88 16.94
N ASN A 12 4.92 2.49 18.13
CA ASN A 12 6.04 3.34 18.56
C ASN A 12 7.35 2.58 18.81
N LYS A 13 7.34 1.25 19.00
CA LYS A 13 8.57 0.45 19.13
C LYS A 13 9.27 0.19 17.78
N VAL A 14 8.60 0.45 16.66
CA VAL A 14 8.99 0.01 15.30
C VAL A 14 9.31 1.17 14.34
N PHE A 15 9.13 2.42 14.78
CA PHE A 15 8.79 3.52 13.87
C PHE A 15 9.91 4.20 13.07
N ILE A 16 11.17 4.16 13.54
CA ILE A 16 12.28 4.82 12.82
C ILE A 16 12.60 4.12 11.48
N PRO A 17 12.75 2.77 11.41
CA PRO A 17 13.08 2.10 10.14
C PRO A 17 11.91 2.04 9.14
N CYS A 18 10.66 2.21 9.59
CA CYS A 18 9.47 2.13 8.73
C CYS A 18 9.10 3.47 8.07
N ARG A 19 9.57 4.60 8.59
CA ARG A 19 9.34 5.92 7.99
C ARG A 19 9.86 6.01 6.56
N THR A 20 11.03 5.42 6.29
CA THR A 20 11.63 5.42 4.95
C THR A 20 10.76 4.69 3.92
N VAL A 21 9.95 3.71 4.34
CA VAL A 21 8.96 3.06 3.45
C VAL A 21 7.92 4.08 2.99
N LEU A 22 7.45 4.95 3.90
CA LEU A 22 6.50 6.02 3.57
C LEU A 22 7.13 7.08 2.68
N GLU A 23 8.38 7.46 2.95
CA GLU A 23 9.13 8.42 2.14
C GLU A 23 9.31 7.90 0.71
N MET A 24 9.69 6.62 0.56
CA MET A 24 9.84 5.99 -0.75
C MET A 24 8.50 5.81 -1.47
N GLU A 25 7.42 5.46 -0.75
CA GLU A 25 6.07 5.45 -1.33
C GLU A 25 5.63 6.84 -1.80
N ALA A 26 5.89 7.88 -1.00
CA ALA A 26 5.56 9.26 -1.34
C ALA A 26 6.33 9.72 -2.58
N LEU A 27 7.63 9.46 -2.62
CA LEU A 27 8.50 9.79 -3.75
C LEU A 27 8.07 9.05 -5.03
N THR A 28 7.74 7.76 -4.92
CA THR A 28 7.21 6.96 -6.05
C THR A 28 5.85 7.49 -6.50
N SER A 29 4.98 7.89 -5.56
CA SER A 29 3.69 8.50 -5.87
C SER A 29 3.83 9.87 -6.55
N LEU A 30 4.86 10.66 -6.23
CA LEU A 30 5.18 11.91 -6.92
C LEU A 30 5.69 11.63 -8.35
N PHE A 31 6.57 10.64 -8.52
CA PHE A 31 7.03 10.21 -9.83
C PHE A 31 5.86 9.78 -10.72
N LEU A 32 4.98 8.91 -10.23
CA LEU A 32 3.83 8.38 -10.97
C LEU A 32 2.72 9.43 -11.26
N GLU A 33 2.85 10.65 -10.74
CA GLU A 33 2.01 11.77 -11.15
C GLU A 33 2.36 12.23 -12.57
N TYR A 34 3.62 12.10 -12.96
CA TYR A 34 4.16 12.61 -14.22
C TYR A 34 4.56 11.51 -15.21
N TYR A 35 4.76 10.27 -14.73
CA TYR A 35 5.28 9.15 -15.52
C TYR A 35 4.42 7.88 -15.36
N ASN A 36 4.60 6.91 -16.27
CA ASN A 36 3.84 5.66 -16.23
C ASN A 36 4.53 4.64 -15.33
N TYR A 37 3.74 3.75 -14.73
CA TYR A 37 4.25 2.63 -13.95
C TYR A 37 5.13 1.68 -14.77
N ASP A 38 4.84 1.53 -16.06
CA ASP A 38 5.64 0.72 -16.98
C ASP A 38 7.11 1.17 -17.04
N ASP A 39 7.39 2.44 -16.74
CA ASP A 39 8.74 2.97 -16.74
C ASP A 39 9.57 2.40 -15.59
N ILE A 40 8.96 2.00 -14.47
CA ILE A 40 9.64 1.55 -13.25
C ILE A 40 9.36 0.10 -12.86
N LYS A 41 8.32 -0.54 -13.42
CA LYS A 41 7.85 -1.87 -12.97
C LYS A 41 8.90 -2.99 -13.01
N ASN A 42 9.89 -2.86 -13.89
CA ASN A 42 10.96 -3.83 -14.11
C ASN A 42 12.24 -3.52 -13.34
N LEU A 43 12.39 -2.34 -12.74
CA LEU A 43 13.61 -2.03 -11.96
C LEU A 43 13.88 -3.07 -10.87
N PRO A 44 12.87 -3.58 -10.13
CA PRO A 44 13.11 -4.58 -9.09
C PRO A 44 13.59 -5.94 -9.62
N THR A 45 13.50 -6.25 -10.92
CA THR A 45 13.98 -7.55 -11.41
C THR A 45 15.51 -7.62 -11.49
N THR A 46 16.16 -6.45 -11.53
CA THR A 46 17.59 -6.25 -11.36
C THR A 46 17.84 -5.75 -9.93
N GLN A 47 18.91 -6.19 -9.25
CA GLN A 47 19.22 -5.68 -7.90
C GLN A 47 19.49 -4.17 -7.95
N THR A 48 18.45 -3.36 -7.81
CA THR A 48 18.47 -1.93 -8.13
C THR A 48 19.36 -1.16 -7.16
N THR A 49 20.23 -0.32 -7.70
CA THR A 49 21.10 0.57 -6.92
C THR A 49 20.41 1.90 -6.60
N SER A 50 20.91 2.61 -5.58
CA SER A 50 20.44 3.96 -5.23
C SER A 50 20.67 4.95 -6.37
N HIS A 51 21.79 4.83 -7.10
CA HIS A 51 22.10 5.64 -8.28
C HIS A 51 21.07 5.46 -9.40
N GLU A 52 20.79 4.21 -9.80
CA GLU A 52 19.81 3.91 -10.85
C GLU A 52 18.42 4.45 -10.52
N LEU A 53 17.99 4.35 -9.25
CA LEU A 53 16.70 4.93 -8.83
C LEU A 53 16.71 6.46 -8.84
N THR A 54 17.81 7.08 -8.41
CA THR A 54 17.96 8.54 -8.40
C THR A 54 17.86 9.12 -9.80
N GLU A 55 18.57 8.53 -10.77
CA GLU A 55 18.49 8.90 -12.17
C GLU A 55 17.09 8.68 -12.73
N LYS A 56 16.51 7.51 -12.46
CA LYS A 56 15.19 7.15 -13.00
C LYS A 56 14.08 8.05 -12.48
N PHE A 57 14.14 8.41 -11.21
CA PHE A 57 13.18 9.30 -10.57
C PHE A 57 13.43 10.78 -10.91
N ARG A 58 14.55 11.08 -11.59
CA ARG A 58 14.96 12.44 -12.00
C ARG A 58 15.07 13.40 -10.82
N VAL A 59 15.65 12.91 -9.72
CA VAL A 59 15.88 13.71 -8.49
C VAL A 59 17.35 14.04 -8.27
N VAL A 60 18.17 13.91 -9.33
CA VAL A 60 19.57 14.34 -9.34
C VAL A 60 19.66 15.81 -8.92
N ASP A 61 20.64 16.11 -8.06
CA ASP A 61 20.89 17.42 -7.44
C ASP A 61 19.80 17.87 -6.45
N CYS A 62 18.91 16.96 -6.03
CA CYS A 62 17.90 17.21 -5.00
C CYS A 62 18.24 16.42 -3.72
N GLU A 63 19.24 16.91 -2.98
CA GLU A 63 19.82 16.24 -1.80
C GLU A 63 18.80 15.59 -0.83
N PRO A 64 17.66 16.23 -0.47
CA PRO A 64 16.70 15.60 0.45
C PRO A 64 16.00 14.38 -0.14
N LEU A 65 15.73 14.38 -1.45
CA LEU A 65 15.07 13.28 -2.15
C LEU A 65 16.06 12.16 -2.47
N GLU A 66 17.29 12.50 -2.84
CA GLU A 66 18.40 11.54 -3.01
C GLU A 66 18.64 10.76 -1.72
N ARG A 67 18.70 11.45 -0.57
CA ARG A 67 18.86 10.81 0.74
C ARG A 67 17.76 9.82 1.09
N ILE A 68 16.51 10.03 0.63
CA ILE A 68 15.44 9.03 0.79
C ILE A 68 15.83 7.76 0.06
N ILE A 69 16.23 7.87 -1.21
CA ILE A 69 16.56 6.73 -2.07
C ILE A 69 17.78 5.99 -1.53
N GLU A 70 18.85 6.72 -1.22
CA GLU A 70 20.09 6.18 -0.65
C GLU A 70 19.81 5.43 0.65
N TYR A 71 19.13 6.07 1.61
CA TYR A 71 18.84 5.41 2.89
C TYR A 71 17.91 4.21 2.70
N PHE A 72 16.93 4.30 1.80
CA PHE A 72 16.03 3.19 1.49
C PHE A 72 16.81 1.99 0.92
N ILE A 73 17.65 2.19 -0.09
CA ILE A 73 18.36 1.10 -0.76
C ILE A 73 19.55 0.60 0.07
N ASP A 74 20.42 1.52 0.45
CA ASP A 74 21.73 1.18 1.00
C ASP A 74 21.67 0.83 2.50
N VAL A 75 20.60 1.23 3.20
CA VAL A 75 20.41 0.93 4.63
C VAL A 75 19.22 0.02 4.92
N VAL A 76 18.03 0.30 4.36
CA VAL A 76 16.83 -0.48 4.69
C VAL A 76 16.79 -1.78 3.89
N VAL A 77 16.86 -1.70 2.57
CA VAL A 77 16.81 -2.85 1.67
C VAL A 77 18.03 -3.74 1.90
N SER A 78 19.23 -3.17 2.03
CA SER A 78 20.47 -3.93 2.29
C SER A 78 20.45 -4.82 3.55
N LYS A 79 19.62 -4.48 4.56
CA LYS A 79 19.45 -5.29 5.78
C LYS A 79 18.57 -6.53 5.56
N LEU A 80 17.73 -6.55 4.53
CA LEU A 80 16.85 -7.67 4.24
C LEU A 80 17.69 -8.91 3.92
N LYS A 81 17.40 -10.00 4.64
CA LYS A 81 18.09 -11.27 4.46
C LYS A 81 17.30 -12.15 3.48
N PRO A 82 17.98 -12.77 2.50
CA PRO A 82 17.34 -13.69 1.57
C PRO A 82 16.49 -14.76 2.27
N ILE A 83 15.42 -15.18 1.61
CA ILE A 83 14.70 -16.37 2.05
C ILE A 83 15.54 -17.53 1.55
N VAL A 84 16.08 -18.31 2.48
CA VAL A 84 16.86 -19.51 2.13
C VAL A 84 15.89 -20.54 1.55
N MET A 85 15.78 -20.57 0.23
CA MET A 85 15.08 -21.61 -0.53
C MET A 85 16.12 -22.66 -0.96
N TYR A 86 16.57 -23.53 -0.04
CA TYR A 86 17.29 -24.74 -0.46
C TYR A 86 16.30 -25.91 -0.56
N GLU A 87 16.13 -26.46 -1.76
CA GLU A 87 16.00 -27.91 -1.89
C GLU A 87 17.39 -28.49 -1.60
N ARG A 88 17.55 -29.05 -0.40
CA ARG A 88 18.59 -30.05 -0.20
C ARG A 88 17.89 -31.39 -0.22
N ASP A 89 18.02 -32.08 -1.36
CA ASP A 89 17.84 -33.53 -1.45
C ASP A 89 18.52 -34.17 -0.25
N HIS A 90 17.73 -34.57 0.75
CA HIS A 90 17.96 -35.64 1.72
C HIS A 90 16.74 -35.69 2.65
N HIS A 91 15.84 -36.62 2.36
CA HIS A 91 14.83 -37.23 3.24
C HIS A 91 14.07 -36.31 4.23
N ASP A 92 12.83 -36.01 3.86
CA ASP A 92 11.63 -35.87 4.71
C ASP A 92 11.54 -34.80 5.80
N ARG A 93 12.46 -33.84 5.93
CA ARG A 93 12.17 -32.62 6.73
C ARG A 93 12.77 -31.37 6.13
N VAL A 94 11.91 -30.50 5.61
CA VAL A 94 12.19 -29.09 5.32
C VAL A 94 12.63 -28.41 6.63
N ARG A 95 13.94 -28.32 6.88
CA ARG A 95 14.49 -27.45 7.93
C ARG A 95 14.74 -26.08 7.32
N MET A 96 13.76 -25.19 7.43
CA MET A 96 13.99 -23.75 7.24
C MET A 96 15.00 -23.28 8.29
N GLY A 97 16.13 -22.69 7.86
CA GLY A 97 17.09 -22.09 8.79
C GLY A 97 16.40 -21.07 9.70
N ASN A 98 16.79 -20.98 10.98
CA ASN A 98 16.13 -20.22 12.06
C ASN A 98 15.43 -18.93 11.60
N VAL A 99 14.16 -19.04 11.21
CA VAL A 99 13.33 -17.96 10.63
C VAL A 99 13.11 -16.83 11.65
N GLY A 100 13.10 -17.18 12.95
CA GLY A 100 12.93 -16.21 14.04
C GLY A 100 14.04 -15.17 14.17
N ALA A 101 15.27 -15.46 13.74
CA ALA A 101 16.38 -14.50 13.81
C ALA A 101 16.30 -13.44 12.69
N TYR A 102 15.70 -13.77 11.54
CA TYR A 102 15.63 -12.91 10.36
C TYR A 102 14.31 -12.16 10.21
N ALA A 103 13.25 -12.56 10.93
CA ALA A 103 11.98 -11.81 10.93
C ALA A 103 12.16 -10.33 11.34
N LYS A 104 13.13 -10.03 12.23
CA LYS A 104 13.47 -8.66 12.63
C LYS A 104 14.07 -7.80 11.51
N THR A 105 14.74 -8.40 10.52
CA THR A 105 15.27 -7.63 9.39
C THR A 105 14.19 -7.26 8.39
N ARG A 106 13.08 -8.00 8.38
CA ARG A 106 11.95 -7.87 7.43
C ARG A 106 10.83 -6.97 7.94
N THR A 107 11.00 -6.30 9.07
CA THR A 107 9.98 -5.42 9.65
C THR A 107 9.51 -4.33 8.67
N CYS A 108 10.43 -3.73 7.89
CA CYS A 108 10.05 -2.75 6.87
C CYS A 108 9.24 -3.36 5.72
N LEU A 109 9.52 -4.61 5.35
CA LEU A 109 8.75 -5.33 4.32
C LEU A 109 7.35 -5.67 4.82
N TYR A 110 7.21 -6.17 6.06
CA TYR A 110 5.88 -6.40 6.64
C TYR A 110 5.08 -5.10 6.73
N PHE A 111 5.74 -3.99 7.05
CA PHE A 111 5.10 -2.69 7.05
C PHE A 111 4.64 -2.26 5.65
N ALA A 112 5.49 -2.42 4.63
CA ALA A 112 5.12 -2.13 3.24
C ALA A 112 3.93 -2.99 2.76
N LEU A 113 3.97 -4.31 3.03
CA LEU A 113 2.90 -5.25 2.72
C LEU A 113 1.61 -4.92 3.45
N HIS A 114 1.69 -4.54 4.73
CA HIS A 114 0.54 -4.11 5.50
C HIS A 114 -0.15 -2.91 4.84
N ARG A 115 0.62 -1.90 4.42
CA ARG A 115 0.09 -0.71 3.76
C ARG A 115 -0.55 -1.03 2.42
N LEU A 116 0.10 -1.84 1.59
CA LEU A 116 -0.48 -2.31 0.33
C LEU A 116 -1.81 -3.02 0.58
N LYS A 117 -1.84 -3.97 1.53
CA LYS A 117 -3.05 -4.69 1.90
C LYS A 117 -4.15 -3.74 2.37
N LEU A 118 -3.80 -2.77 3.21
CA LEU A 118 -4.76 -1.84 3.79
C LEU A 118 -5.48 -1.00 2.73
N LYS A 119 -4.78 -0.57 1.67
CA LYS A 119 -5.38 0.17 0.55
C LYS A 119 -6.49 -0.65 -0.11
N PHE A 120 -6.26 -1.95 -0.34
CA PHE A 120 -7.29 -2.85 -0.88
C PHE A 120 -8.42 -3.14 0.11
N LEU A 121 -8.11 -3.30 1.40
CA LEU A 121 -9.13 -3.51 2.42
C LEU A 121 -10.04 -2.29 2.60
N ILE A 122 -9.53 -1.06 2.47
CA ILE A 122 -10.36 0.16 2.49
C ILE A 122 -11.35 0.14 1.32
N ILE A 123 -10.87 -0.18 0.10
CA ILE A 123 -11.73 -0.32 -1.09
C ILE A 123 -12.77 -1.42 -0.87
N LYS A 124 -12.34 -2.60 -0.41
CA LYS A 124 -13.21 -3.74 -0.08
C LYS A 124 -14.30 -3.36 0.89
N LYS A 125 -13.94 -2.71 1.99
CA LYS A 125 -14.91 -2.30 3.01
C LYS A 125 -15.93 -1.32 2.47
N PHE A 126 -15.55 -0.32 1.68
CA PHE A 126 -16.54 0.57 1.06
C PHE A 126 -17.55 -0.20 0.19
N MET A 127 -17.04 -1.11 -0.64
CA MET A 127 -17.85 -1.89 -1.58
C MET A 127 -18.76 -2.90 -0.86
N ASP A 128 -18.26 -3.56 0.19
CA ASP A 128 -19.04 -4.47 1.03
C ASP A 128 -20.19 -3.72 1.71
N HIS A 129 -19.93 -2.56 2.35
CA HIS A 129 -20.99 -1.77 2.98
C HIS A 129 -22.04 -1.29 1.97
N PHE A 130 -21.61 -0.85 0.78
CA PHE A 130 -22.54 -0.45 -0.27
C PHE A 130 -23.43 -1.63 -0.73
N LYS A 131 -22.86 -2.83 -0.85
CA LYS A 131 -23.61 -4.04 -1.21
C LYS A 131 -24.56 -4.48 -0.09
N GLU A 132 -24.09 -4.52 1.16
CA GLU A 132 -24.86 -4.89 2.34
C GLU A 132 -26.04 -3.93 2.59
N ALA A 133 -25.88 -2.65 2.26
CA ALA A 133 -26.94 -1.64 2.26
C ALA A 133 -27.93 -1.79 1.09
N ASN A 134 -27.93 -2.92 0.36
CA ASN A 134 -28.73 -3.15 -0.84
C ASN A 134 -28.51 -2.08 -1.93
N TYR A 135 -27.24 -1.71 -2.16
CA TYR A 135 -26.84 -0.69 -3.13
C TYR A 135 -27.42 0.70 -2.85
N LYS A 136 -27.68 1.00 -1.58
CA LYS A 136 -28.01 2.36 -1.12
C LYS A 136 -26.73 3.05 -0.69
N LEU A 137 -26.42 4.17 -1.35
CA LEU A 137 -25.27 4.98 -1.01
C LEU A 137 -25.60 5.80 0.25
N HIS A 138 -24.96 5.45 1.36
CA HIS A 138 -25.03 6.24 2.59
C HIS A 138 -23.91 7.27 2.55
N ILE A 139 -24.27 8.54 2.39
CA ILE A 139 -23.35 9.68 2.47
C ILE A 139 -23.62 10.34 3.82
N SER A 140 -22.59 10.48 4.65
CA SER A 140 -22.73 11.22 5.92
C SER A 140 -22.79 12.73 5.66
N GLU A 141 -23.40 13.51 6.56
CA GLU A 141 -23.42 14.98 6.46
C GLU A 141 -22.01 15.58 6.32
N GLU A 142 -21.01 14.98 6.98
CA GLU A 142 -19.60 15.37 6.85
C GLU A 142 -19.06 15.14 5.43
N GLN A 143 -19.46 14.04 4.77
CA GLN A 143 -19.08 13.74 3.39
C GLN A 143 -19.83 14.64 2.39
N GLU A 144 -21.11 14.95 2.64
CA GLU A 144 -21.87 15.90 1.82
C GLU A 144 -21.24 17.29 1.83
N ASN A 145 -20.84 17.78 3.01
CA ASN A 145 -20.14 19.05 3.16
C ASN A 145 -18.78 19.09 2.45
N LEU A 146 -18.17 17.93 2.21
CA LEU A 146 -16.92 17.76 1.46
C LEU A 146 -17.14 17.51 -0.05
N GLY A 147 -18.38 17.63 -0.53
CA GLY A 147 -18.74 17.53 -1.95
C GLY A 147 -18.95 16.10 -2.45
N ALA A 148 -19.24 15.14 -1.57
CA ALA A 148 -19.51 13.75 -1.95
C ALA A 148 -20.96 13.56 -2.45
N HIS A 149 -21.28 14.01 -3.67
CA HIS A 149 -22.65 13.93 -4.22
C HIS A 149 -22.90 12.72 -5.14
N THR A 150 -21.85 12.04 -5.60
CA THR A 150 -21.89 10.88 -6.50
C THR A 150 -21.21 9.67 -5.88
N PHE A 151 -21.50 8.46 -6.40
CA PHE A 151 -20.84 7.23 -5.96
C PHE A 151 -19.30 7.35 -6.00
N LEU A 152 -18.73 7.82 -7.11
CA LEU A 152 -17.27 7.97 -7.26
C LEU A 152 -16.69 9.02 -6.31
N SER A 153 -17.42 10.10 -6.05
CA SER A 153 -17.00 11.10 -5.06
C SER A 153 -17.01 10.53 -3.63
N ALA A 154 -18.04 9.77 -3.25
CA ALA A 154 -18.14 9.13 -1.94
C ALA A 154 -17.08 8.04 -1.76
N PHE A 155 -16.86 7.23 -2.80
CA PHE A 155 -15.81 6.22 -2.85
C PHE A 155 -14.42 6.84 -2.64
N TYR A 156 -14.10 7.88 -3.41
CA TYR A 156 -12.82 8.59 -3.29
C TYR A 156 -12.65 9.23 -1.91
N GLN A 157 -13.68 9.93 -1.40
CA GLN A 157 -13.61 10.60 -0.09
C GLN A 157 -13.42 9.58 1.03
N ASN A 158 -14.12 8.44 0.98
CA ASN A 158 -13.92 7.36 1.93
C ASN A 158 -12.47 6.86 1.88
N TYR A 159 -11.98 6.50 0.69
CA TYR A 159 -10.61 6.03 0.51
C TYR A 159 -9.58 7.05 1.03
N TYR A 160 -9.70 8.30 0.59
CA TYR A 160 -8.79 9.38 0.94
C TYR A 160 -8.77 9.63 2.45
N ASN A 161 -9.92 9.71 3.10
CA ASN A 161 -10.01 9.96 4.55
C ASN A 161 -9.43 8.80 5.36
N LYS A 162 -9.75 7.55 4.98
CA LYS A 162 -9.23 6.36 5.67
C LYS A 162 -7.72 6.19 5.46
N ASN A 163 -7.21 6.44 4.26
CA ASN A 163 -5.77 6.39 4.00
C ASN A 163 -5.01 7.54 4.70
N LYS A 164 -5.58 8.75 4.72
CA LYS A 164 -5.03 9.88 5.48
C LYS A 164 -5.00 9.60 6.99
N MET A 165 -6.06 8.99 7.52
CA MET A 165 -6.10 8.55 8.93
C MET A 165 -5.00 7.53 9.21
N ASN A 166 -4.82 6.54 8.32
CA ASN A 166 -3.73 5.57 8.42
C ASN A 166 -2.35 6.23 8.43
N LEU A 167 -2.09 7.15 7.50
CA LEU A 167 -0.85 7.92 7.45
C LEU A 167 -0.62 8.71 8.73
N LYS A 168 -1.65 9.37 9.28
CA LYS A 168 -1.53 10.12 10.55
C LYS A 168 -1.21 9.21 11.72
N LEU A 169 -1.90 8.07 11.86
CA LEU A 169 -1.60 7.08 12.89
C LEU A 169 -0.18 6.53 12.74
N THR A 170 0.30 6.39 11.49
CA THR A 170 1.64 5.86 11.19
C THR A 170 2.75 6.93 11.11
N LEU A 171 2.42 8.21 11.27
CA LEU A 171 3.39 9.31 11.33
C LEU A 171 3.25 10.09 12.65
N ALA A 172 2.41 9.61 13.57
CA ALA A 172 2.20 10.22 14.87
C ALA A 172 3.51 10.21 15.66
N SER A 173 4.21 11.33 15.62
CA SER A 173 5.34 11.62 16.49
C SER A 173 4.82 11.90 17.90
N LYS A 174 5.55 11.45 18.93
CA LYS A 174 5.51 12.11 20.26
C LYS A 174 5.52 13.62 20.05
N ARG A 175 4.86 14.39 20.95
CA ARG A 175 4.96 15.87 20.98
C ARG A 175 6.42 16.28 20.81
N ILE A 176 6.80 16.69 19.60
CA ILE A 176 8.11 17.26 19.31
C ILE A 176 8.04 18.66 19.90
N SER A 177 8.94 19.01 20.83
CA SER A 177 8.98 20.37 21.36
C SER A 177 9.21 21.36 20.21
N GLU A 178 8.61 22.55 20.27
CA GLU A 178 8.75 23.61 19.25
C GLU A 178 10.22 23.84 18.83
N ARG A 179 11.13 23.84 19.81
CA ARG A 179 12.58 23.95 19.60
C ARG A 179 13.20 22.86 18.70
N VAL A 180 12.68 21.63 18.75
CA VAL A 180 13.15 20.53 17.88
C VAL A 180 12.48 20.60 16.52
N SER A 181 11.23 21.08 16.46
CA SER A 181 10.55 21.35 15.19
C SER A 181 11.28 22.43 14.38
N GLU A 182 11.69 23.52 15.02
CA GLU A 182 12.45 24.60 14.39
C GLU A 182 13.83 24.14 13.89
N LEU A 183 14.48 23.21 14.60
CA LEU A 183 15.74 22.59 14.15
C LEU A 183 15.54 21.61 12.98
N MET A 184 14.33 21.07 12.81
CA MET A 184 13.94 20.19 11.71
C MET A 184 13.34 20.94 10.51
N ASP A 185 13.09 22.25 10.63
CA ASP A 185 12.48 23.08 9.57
C ASP A 185 13.57 23.73 8.71
N THR A 186 14.50 22.91 8.22
CA THR A 186 15.54 23.34 7.26
C THR A 186 15.16 22.93 5.83
N SER A 187 15.65 23.67 4.83
CA SER A 187 15.43 23.35 3.41
C SER A 187 15.93 21.95 3.00
N ASN A 188 16.73 21.31 3.84
CA ASN A 188 17.41 20.04 3.55
C ASN A 188 16.76 18.85 4.27
N THR A 189 15.60 19.04 4.92
CA THR A 189 14.93 18.02 5.74
C THR A 189 13.47 17.85 5.33
N ILE A 190 13.05 16.60 5.16
CA ILE A 190 11.66 16.25 4.83
C ILE A 190 10.90 16.02 6.14
N THR A 191 9.79 16.72 6.34
CA THR A 191 8.97 16.60 7.56
C THR A 191 7.85 15.58 7.38
N ASN A 192 7.24 15.13 8.50
CA ASN A 192 6.04 14.27 8.43
C ASN A 192 4.89 14.97 7.68
N LYS A 193 4.81 16.30 7.77
CA LYS A 193 3.81 17.10 7.06
C LYS A 193 4.08 17.06 5.56
N ASP A 194 5.33 17.09 5.13
CA ASP A 194 5.70 16.97 3.71
C ASP A 194 5.36 15.60 3.15
N ILE A 195 5.62 14.52 3.90
CA ILE A 195 5.23 13.16 3.51
C ILE A 195 3.70 13.08 3.37
N ILE A 196 2.95 13.55 4.37
CA ILE A 196 1.49 13.56 4.32
C ILE A 196 1.04 14.37 3.11
N ASN A 197 1.58 15.57 2.90
CA ASN A 197 1.22 16.43 1.80
C ASN A 197 1.54 15.79 0.45
N ALA A 198 2.70 15.14 0.27
CA ALA A 198 3.09 14.47 -0.96
C ALA A 198 2.16 13.29 -1.29
N VAL A 199 1.82 12.47 -0.30
CA VAL A 199 0.93 11.31 -0.49
C VAL A 199 -0.52 11.75 -0.68
N THR A 200 -0.94 12.84 -0.01
CA THR A 200 -2.31 13.37 -0.06
C THR A 200 -2.48 14.56 -1.01
N PHE A 201 -1.48 14.84 -1.85
CA PHE A 201 -1.46 16.03 -2.69
C PHE A 201 -2.59 15.97 -3.72
N LYS A 202 -3.30 17.10 -3.86
CA LYS A 202 -4.43 17.43 -4.77
C LYS A 202 -5.85 17.11 -4.28
N LYS A 203 -6.71 18.12 -4.39
CA LYS A 203 -8.17 17.98 -4.49
C LYS A 203 -8.52 17.66 -5.94
N PHE A 204 -8.96 16.45 -6.23
CA PHE A 204 -9.40 16.09 -7.59
C PHE A 204 -10.88 16.39 -7.77
N LEU A 205 -11.18 17.28 -8.72
CA LEU A 205 -12.55 17.65 -9.08
C LEU A 205 -13.20 16.65 -10.06
N ASP A 206 -12.40 15.94 -10.85
CA ASP A 206 -12.88 14.98 -11.87
C ASP A 206 -12.72 13.52 -11.42
N ASP A 207 -13.70 12.68 -11.78
CA ASP A 207 -13.81 11.26 -11.43
C ASP A 207 -12.65 10.42 -11.97
N ARG A 208 -12.18 10.69 -13.19
CA ARG A 208 -11.01 9.98 -13.75
C ARG A 208 -9.76 10.23 -12.92
N ASN A 209 -9.61 11.45 -12.43
CA ASN A 209 -8.45 11.82 -11.62
C ASN A 209 -8.51 11.23 -10.20
N ARG A 210 -9.71 11.04 -9.65
CA ARG A 210 -9.92 10.32 -8.37
C ARG A 210 -9.47 8.87 -8.44
N ILE A 211 -9.82 8.16 -9.50
CA ILE A 211 -9.40 6.76 -9.70
C ILE A 211 -7.89 6.67 -10.01
N LYS A 212 -7.36 7.57 -10.83
CA LYS A 212 -5.91 7.67 -11.08
C LYS A 212 -5.12 7.85 -9.79
N PHE A 213 -5.59 8.68 -8.87
CA PHE A 213 -4.97 8.87 -7.56
C PHE A 213 -4.87 7.56 -6.77
N ILE A 214 -5.97 6.81 -6.66
CA ILE A 214 -6.00 5.51 -5.95
C ILE A 214 -5.01 4.53 -6.59
N MET A 215 -5.02 4.44 -7.92
CA MET A 215 -4.11 3.56 -8.65
C MET A 215 -2.65 3.93 -8.45
N LYS A 216 -2.34 5.23 -8.45
CA LYS A 216 -1.00 5.75 -8.21
C LYS A 216 -0.49 5.34 -6.84
N GLU A 217 -1.33 5.46 -5.81
CA GLU A 217 -0.99 5.04 -4.46
C GLU A 217 -0.76 3.53 -4.34
N ILE A 218 -1.60 2.71 -4.98
CA ILE A 218 -1.44 1.25 -5.01
C ILE A 218 -0.13 0.87 -5.69
N LYS A 219 0.13 1.43 -6.88
CA LYS A 219 1.34 1.21 -7.68
C LYS A 219 2.61 1.60 -6.93
N ALA A 220 2.58 2.70 -6.20
CA ALA A 220 3.71 3.12 -5.36
C ALA A 220 4.01 2.10 -4.25
N SER A 221 2.99 1.65 -3.50
CA SER A 221 3.18 0.62 -2.47
C SER A 221 3.65 -0.72 -3.05
N LEU A 222 3.10 -1.11 -4.20
CA LEU A 222 3.48 -2.32 -4.91
C LEU A 222 4.97 -2.27 -5.31
N PHE A 223 5.40 -1.16 -5.92
CA PHE A 223 6.81 -0.97 -6.31
C PHE A 223 7.76 -1.09 -5.11
N VAL A 224 7.45 -0.41 -4.00
CA VAL A 224 8.27 -0.48 -2.78
C VAL A 224 8.36 -1.91 -2.24
N CYS A 225 7.26 -2.67 -2.25
CA CYS A 225 7.29 -4.09 -1.88
C CYS A 225 8.20 -4.90 -2.82
N LYS A 226 8.08 -4.71 -4.14
CA LYS A 226 8.89 -5.45 -5.13
C LYS A 226 10.38 -5.18 -4.97
N VAL A 227 10.79 -3.93 -4.76
CA VAL A 227 12.22 -3.58 -4.52
C VAL A 227 12.77 -4.33 -3.30
N MET A 228 11.98 -4.41 -2.21
CA MET A 228 12.39 -5.17 -1.02
C MET A 228 12.45 -6.68 -1.27
N PHE A 229 11.48 -7.24 -1.97
CA PHE A 229 11.45 -8.68 -2.28
C PHE A 229 12.56 -9.11 -3.23
N ALA A 230 12.93 -8.26 -4.19
CA ALA A 230 14.04 -8.49 -5.10
C ALA A 230 15.36 -8.70 -4.35
N LYS A 231 15.59 -7.93 -3.28
CA LYS A 231 16.78 -8.12 -2.42
C LYS A 231 16.78 -9.45 -1.68
N MET A 232 15.62 -10.06 -1.54
CA MET A 232 15.44 -11.38 -0.93
C MET A 232 15.41 -12.51 -1.96
N ASP A 233 15.71 -12.22 -3.23
CA ASP A 233 15.67 -13.12 -4.38
C ASP A 233 14.27 -13.70 -4.69
N VAL A 234 13.21 -12.92 -4.36
CA VAL A 234 11.81 -13.27 -4.67
C VAL A 234 11.27 -12.32 -5.73
N PHE A 235 11.27 -12.74 -6.99
CA PHE A 235 10.89 -11.86 -8.11
C PHE A 235 9.39 -11.81 -8.40
N ASN A 236 8.63 -12.85 -8.02
CA ASN A 236 7.18 -12.93 -8.22
C ASN A 236 6.45 -13.14 -6.88
N PRO A 237 6.55 -12.19 -5.93
CA PRO A 237 6.08 -12.40 -4.56
C PRO A 237 4.57 -12.55 -4.43
N PHE A 238 3.77 -12.07 -5.39
CA PHE A 238 2.31 -12.08 -5.36
C PHE A 238 1.69 -13.24 -6.17
N MET A 239 2.50 -14.06 -6.83
CA MET A 239 2.04 -15.15 -7.67
C MET A 239 1.75 -16.39 -6.82
N VAL A 240 0.47 -16.79 -6.76
CA VAL A 240 0.06 -17.99 -6.03
C VAL A 240 0.07 -19.19 -6.98
N ALA A 241 0.86 -20.22 -6.67
CA ALA A 241 0.82 -21.49 -7.40
C ALA A 241 -0.46 -22.27 -7.07
N LYS A 242 -1.55 -22.00 -7.81
CA LYS A 242 -2.80 -22.77 -7.82
C LYS A 242 -3.13 -23.23 -9.25
N GLU A 243 -4.11 -24.13 -9.39
CA GLU A 243 -4.52 -24.78 -10.65
C GLU A 243 -4.77 -23.82 -11.84
N ALA A 244 -5.11 -22.56 -11.56
CA ALA A 244 -5.04 -21.46 -12.53
C ALA A 244 -4.03 -20.43 -12.02
N MET A 245 -2.93 -20.22 -12.76
CA MET A 245 -1.95 -19.17 -12.49
C MET A 245 -2.61 -17.81 -12.76
N ILE A 246 -3.25 -17.23 -11.75
CA ILE A 246 -3.73 -15.86 -11.80
C ILE A 246 -2.71 -15.02 -11.06
N ASP A 247 -2.02 -14.15 -11.80
CA ASP A 247 -1.07 -13.22 -11.24
C ASP A 247 -1.81 -12.07 -10.55
N ALA A 248 -1.74 -12.04 -9.22
CA ALA A 248 -2.36 -10.98 -8.44
C ALA A 248 -1.71 -9.62 -8.72
N GLU A 249 -0.42 -9.57 -9.04
CA GLU A 249 0.28 -8.33 -9.39
C GLU A 249 -0.35 -7.69 -10.63
N GLU A 250 -0.60 -8.47 -11.68
CA GLU A 250 -1.24 -8.01 -12.91
C GLU A 250 -2.64 -7.47 -12.64
N ILE A 251 -3.42 -8.11 -11.75
CA ILE A 251 -4.73 -7.59 -11.34
C ILE A 251 -4.59 -6.25 -10.60
N MET A 252 -3.60 -6.10 -9.71
CA MET A 252 -3.38 -4.86 -8.95
C MET A 252 -3.07 -3.66 -9.84
N ILE A 253 -2.46 -3.87 -11.02
CA ILE A 253 -2.07 -2.80 -11.96
C ILE A 253 -2.96 -2.69 -13.20
N SER A 254 -3.85 -3.66 -13.43
CA SER A 254 -4.72 -3.75 -14.60
C SER A 254 -5.69 -2.57 -14.72
N GLN A 255 -5.98 -2.18 -15.97
CA GLN A 255 -7.05 -1.22 -16.28
C GLN A 255 -8.44 -1.82 -16.03
N ASP A 256 -8.61 -3.14 -16.17
CA ASP A 256 -9.92 -3.79 -16.10
C ASP A 256 -10.47 -3.91 -14.67
N PHE A 257 -9.61 -3.74 -13.66
CA PHE A 257 -10.03 -3.82 -12.26
C PHE A 257 -10.49 -2.45 -11.74
N ILE A 258 -9.73 -1.78 -10.87
CA ILE A 258 -10.15 -0.51 -10.28
C ILE A 258 -10.46 0.58 -11.34
N PRO A 259 -9.65 0.75 -12.42
CA PRO A 259 -9.86 1.83 -13.39
C PRO A 259 -11.15 1.76 -14.20
N GLU A 260 -11.57 0.57 -14.63
CA GLU A 260 -12.79 0.40 -15.43
C GLU A 260 -13.98 -0.11 -14.61
N LEU A 261 -13.75 -1.08 -13.71
CA LEU A 261 -14.83 -1.74 -12.99
C LEU A 261 -15.53 -0.81 -11.98
N ILE A 262 -14.78 0.04 -11.28
CA ILE A 262 -15.39 0.96 -10.31
C ILE A 262 -16.25 2.03 -11.03
N PRO A 263 -15.77 2.68 -12.11
CA PRO A 263 -16.63 3.52 -12.93
C PRO A 263 -17.81 2.78 -13.58
N ALA A 264 -17.66 1.52 -13.98
CA ALA A 264 -18.77 0.71 -14.47
C ALA A 264 -19.84 0.48 -13.39
N ILE A 265 -19.42 0.19 -12.15
CA ILE A 265 -20.32 0.07 -10.99
C ILE A 265 -21.05 1.40 -10.74
N SER A 266 -20.34 2.53 -10.78
CA SER A 266 -20.95 3.86 -10.63
C SER A 266 -21.99 4.15 -11.71
N ARG A 267 -21.73 3.77 -12.96
CA ARG A 267 -22.66 3.92 -14.09
C ARG A 267 -23.90 3.04 -13.88
N CYS A 268 -23.72 1.75 -13.61
CA CYS A 268 -24.82 0.82 -13.36
C CYS A 268 -25.71 1.25 -12.18
N TYR A 269 -25.09 1.83 -11.14
CA TYR A 269 -25.81 2.42 -10.02
C TYR A 269 -26.66 3.63 -10.44
N SER A 270 -26.07 4.55 -11.20
CA SER A 270 -26.74 5.77 -11.68
C SER A 270 -27.89 5.45 -12.64
N ASP A 271 -27.68 4.49 -13.53
CA ASP A 271 -28.66 4.01 -14.52
C ASP A 271 -29.72 3.08 -13.91
N LYS A 272 -29.60 2.77 -12.61
CA LYS A 272 -30.51 1.89 -11.84
C LYS A 272 -30.61 0.48 -12.45
N THR A 273 -29.58 0.01 -13.13
CA THR A 273 -29.53 -1.32 -13.75
C THR A 273 -29.01 -2.36 -12.77
N ARG A 274 -29.90 -2.85 -11.89
CA ARG A 274 -29.52 -3.77 -10.79
C ARG A 274 -28.81 -5.04 -11.25
N LYS A 275 -29.26 -5.67 -12.34
CA LYS A 275 -28.64 -6.90 -12.84
C LYS A 275 -27.18 -6.70 -13.24
N HIS A 276 -26.91 -5.68 -14.07
CA HIS A 276 -25.54 -5.34 -14.47
C HIS A 276 -24.68 -4.91 -13.28
N LEU A 277 -25.27 -4.21 -12.30
CA LEU A 277 -24.58 -3.87 -11.05
C LEU A 277 -24.14 -5.14 -10.30
N GLU A 278 -25.03 -6.13 -10.16
CA GLU A 278 -24.72 -7.41 -9.54
C GLU A 278 -23.62 -8.17 -10.30
N ASP A 279 -23.66 -8.18 -11.64
CA ASP A 279 -22.62 -8.77 -12.48
C ASP A 279 -21.25 -8.09 -12.29
N CYS A 280 -21.22 -6.75 -12.23
CA CYS A 280 -19.99 -6.01 -11.92
C CYS A 280 -19.46 -6.34 -10.53
N PHE A 281 -20.34 -6.53 -9.54
CA PHE A 281 -19.94 -6.94 -8.20
C PHE A 281 -19.38 -8.36 -8.14
N LEU A 282 -19.86 -9.28 -8.99
CA LEU A 282 -19.27 -10.62 -9.09
C LEU A 282 -17.82 -10.54 -9.60
N ALA A 283 -17.58 -9.80 -10.68
CA ALA A 283 -16.25 -9.57 -11.21
C ALA A 283 -15.34 -8.89 -10.18
N TYR A 284 -15.87 -7.89 -9.47
CA TYR A 284 -15.13 -7.15 -8.43
C TYR A 284 -14.70 -8.07 -7.30
N ASN A 285 -15.61 -8.89 -6.77
CA ASN A 285 -15.31 -9.80 -5.68
C ASN A 285 -14.30 -10.86 -6.09
N PHE A 286 -14.37 -11.34 -7.33
CA PHE A 286 -13.38 -12.26 -7.88
C PHE A 286 -11.98 -11.62 -7.90
N MET A 287 -11.83 -10.45 -8.52
CA MET A 287 -10.54 -9.76 -8.64
C MET A 287 -9.99 -9.36 -7.27
N MET A 288 -10.82 -8.80 -6.38
CA MET A 288 -10.43 -8.43 -5.02
C MET A 288 -9.96 -9.64 -4.20
N LYS A 289 -10.65 -10.78 -4.30
CA LYS A 289 -10.22 -12.01 -3.65
C LYS A 289 -8.84 -12.44 -4.12
N ARG A 290 -8.58 -12.43 -5.43
CA ARG A 290 -7.26 -12.81 -5.98
C ARG A 290 -6.14 -11.87 -5.54
N VAL A 291 -6.40 -10.57 -5.51
CA VAL A 291 -5.47 -9.57 -4.99
C VAL A 291 -5.11 -9.84 -3.53
N LEU A 292 -6.11 -10.04 -2.66
CA LEU A 292 -5.88 -10.29 -1.23
C LEU A 292 -5.21 -11.65 -0.97
N GLU A 293 -5.56 -12.68 -1.75
CA GLU A 293 -4.85 -13.98 -1.73
C GLU A 293 -3.37 -13.82 -2.09
N GLY A 294 -3.05 -13.06 -3.15
CA GLY A 294 -1.66 -12.79 -3.55
C GLY A 294 -0.86 -12.03 -2.50
N ILE A 295 -1.45 -10.99 -1.88
CA ILE A 295 -0.79 -10.25 -0.80
C ILE A 295 -0.56 -11.15 0.43
N ASN A 296 -1.53 -11.98 0.80
CA ASN A 296 -1.37 -12.94 1.90
C ASN A 296 -0.26 -13.94 1.63
N PHE A 297 -0.19 -14.46 0.41
CA PHE A 297 0.88 -15.34 -0.01
C PHE A 297 2.26 -14.67 0.06
N SER A 298 2.37 -13.39 -0.30
CA SER A 298 3.61 -12.63 -0.13
C SER A 298 4.01 -12.48 1.34
N ILE A 299 3.03 -12.25 2.23
CA ILE A 299 3.25 -12.15 3.68
C ILE A 299 3.72 -13.50 4.25
N GLU A 300 3.05 -14.58 3.87
CA GLU A 300 3.42 -15.95 4.22
C GLU A 300 4.85 -16.25 3.76
N THR A 301 5.17 -15.95 2.49
CA THR A 301 6.51 -16.10 1.92
C THR A 301 7.55 -15.30 2.71
N ALA A 302 7.32 -13.99 2.92
CA ALA A 302 8.21 -13.12 3.67
C ALA A 302 8.45 -13.60 5.11
N SER A 303 7.46 -14.26 5.70
CA SER A 303 7.52 -14.84 7.05
C SER A 303 8.03 -16.28 7.12
N GLY A 304 8.28 -16.93 5.98
CA GLY A 304 8.61 -18.35 5.95
C GLY A 304 7.50 -19.24 6.53
N GLY A 305 6.23 -18.89 6.27
CA GLY A 305 5.05 -19.63 6.76
C GLY A 305 4.63 -19.33 8.19
N GLN A 306 5.28 -18.37 8.88
CA GLN A 306 4.97 -18.05 10.28
C GLN A 306 3.76 -17.13 10.44
N ILE A 307 3.45 -16.31 9.44
CA ILE A 307 2.30 -15.40 9.43
C ILE A 307 1.33 -15.90 8.36
N ASN A 308 0.25 -16.53 8.83
CA ASN A 308 -0.86 -16.97 7.98
C ASN A 308 -2.08 -16.11 8.31
N LEU A 309 -2.51 -15.32 7.35
CA LEU A 309 -3.65 -14.41 7.51
C LEU A 309 -4.85 -14.95 6.74
N ASP A 310 -6.03 -14.81 7.34
CA ASP A 310 -7.28 -14.87 6.59
C ASP A 310 -7.33 -13.75 5.54
N LEU A 311 -8.27 -13.85 4.59
CA LEU A 311 -8.40 -12.92 3.47
C LEU A 311 -8.42 -11.45 3.93
N ASP A 312 -9.24 -11.16 4.95
CA ASP A 312 -9.40 -9.81 5.52
C ASP A 312 -8.46 -9.55 6.73
N GLY A 313 -7.62 -10.52 7.11
CA GLY A 313 -6.73 -10.43 8.26
C GLY A 313 -5.65 -9.35 8.09
N MET A 314 -5.19 -8.73 9.18
CA MET A 314 -4.18 -7.66 9.12
C MET A 314 -2.90 -8.10 9.82
N ILE A 315 -1.74 -7.61 9.33
CA ILE A 315 -0.45 -7.82 10.00
C ILE A 315 -0.38 -7.04 11.32
N TYR A 316 -0.81 -5.77 11.29
CA TYR A 316 -0.81 -4.86 12.42
C TYR A 316 -2.23 -4.38 12.72
N GLU A 317 -2.50 -4.00 13.98
CA GLU A 317 -3.76 -3.41 14.37
C GLU A 317 -3.93 -2.01 13.74
N THR A 318 -5.07 -1.78 13.09
CA THR A 318 -5.38 -0.53 12.36
C THR A 318 -6.30 0.41 13.13
N GLY A 319 -6.55 0.09 14.40
CA GLY A 319 -7.41 0.87 15.28
C GLY A 319 -8.80 1.11 14.70
N ASN A 320 -9.18 2.39 14.61
CA ASN A 320 -10.52 2.80 14.20
C ASN A 320 -10.65 3.04 12.68
N ILE A 321 -9.64 2.68 11.87
CA ILE A 321 -9.70 2.88 10.40
C ILE A 321 -10.95 2.23 9.82
N PHE A 322 -11.36 1.06 10.34
CA PHE A 322 -12.57 0.37 9.88
C PHE A 322 -13.81 0.58 10.74
N LYS A 323 -13.73 1.41 11.80
CA LYS A 323 -14.94 1.81 12.53
C LYS A 323 -15.71 2.83 11.69
N LEU A 324 -17.03 2.63 11.64
CA LEU A 324 -17.99 3.52 10.99
C LEU A 324 -18.08 4.85 11.73
#